data_AF-A4PBB1-F1
#
_entry.id   AF-A4PBB1-F1
#
_cell.length_a   1.000
_cell.length_b   1.000
_cell.length_c   1.000
_cell.angle_alpha   90.00
_cell.angle_beta   90.00
_cell.angle_gamma   90.00
#
_symmetry.space_group_name_H-M   'P 1'
#
loop_
_entity.id
_entity.type
_entity.pdbx_description
1 polymer ?
#
loop_
_entity_poly.entity_id
_entity_poly.type
_entity_poly.pdbx_seq_one_letter_code
_entity_poly.pdbx_strand_id
1 'polypeptide(L)'
;MLVRWVYFDVVVFSLIFSLLFCFLCCVVDNLFGFWVFLELCSLAIIPSFFVGFGLNFYNLYSSILSYVVMSGLSSVLLISGLLISSLYYFIFFGFVVKFGLFPFVFWVYRVFSVGSWVFIFFLSVVMKFPVLFFCFLYQTSDLSFVFVDCWLTIFVCSCLVWFFSLSWEYVWCHISLSSVSTLVVACFCSVAEICFFIYWYYFFWGLCNVVYFVVVSDFTDLKGYYFWVFCFLLLVTPVSMPLIYKISVCVGILYSSIYILLVWAVYSFSEQFFLFKLGGDYFYMNVFNCWVE
;
A
#
# COMPACT_ATOMS: atom_id res chain seq x y z
N MET A 1 22.33 23.99 -4.71
CA MET A 1 22.00 23.51 -6.08
C MET A 1 22.51 22.09 -6.30
N LEU A 2 23.81 21.82 -6.12
CA LEU A 2 24.42 20.48 -6.22
C LEU A 2 23.71 19.39 -5.37
N VAL A 3 23.34 19.72 -4.13
CA VAL A 3 22.63 18.79 -3.22
C VAL A 3 21.25 18.40 -3.78
N ARG A 4 20.50 19.31 -4.44
CA ARG A 4 19.22 18.98 -5.09
C ARG A 4 19.38 18.04 -6.28
N TRP A 5 20.50 18.14 -7.01
CA TRP A 5 20.78 17.27 -8.15
C TRP A 5 21.11 15.84 -7.70
N VAL A 6 21.93 15.70 -6.65
CA VAL A 6 22.24 14.38 -6.08
C VAL A 6 20.97 13.68 -5.56
N TYR A 7 20.07 14.42 -4.90
CA TYR A 7 18.78 13.83 -4.49
C TYR A 7 17.88 13.47 -5.66
N PHE A 8 17.89 14.26 -6.74
CA PHE A 8 17.14 13.94 -7.94
C PHE A 8 17.68 12.67 -8.62
N ASP A 9 19.00 12.51 -8.71
CA ASP A 9 19.64 11.32 -9.29
C ASP A 9 19.28 10.05 -8.50
N VAL A 10 19.19 10.15 -7.17
CA VAL A 10 18.76 9.04 -6.29
C VAL A 10 17.29 8.68 -6.51
N VAL A 11 16.41 9.66 -6.68
CA VAL A 11 14.99 9.44 -7.01
C VAL A 11 14.86 8.78 -8.38
N VAL A 12 15.57 9.29 -9.39
CA VAL A 12 15.54 8.74 -10.75
C VAL A 12 16.08 7.31 -10.76
N PHE A 13 17.17 7.04 -10.05
CA PHE A 13 17.70 5.69 -9.87
C PHE A 13 16.63 4.75 -9.29
N SER A 14 16.07 5.09 -8.12
CA SER A 14 15.07 4.25 -7.46
C SER A 14 13.81 4.05 -8.31
N LEU A 15 13.38 5.07 -9.06
CA LEU A 15 12.25 4.98 -9.98
C LEU A 15 12.52 4.00 -11.13
N ILE A 16 13.62 4.19 -11.85
CA ILE A 16 13.92 3.38 -13.03
C ILE A 16 14.13 1.92 -12.62
N PHE A 17 14.92 1.67 -11.58
CA PHE A 17 15.23 0.30 -11.17
C PHE A 17 14.04 -0.40 -10.52
N SER A 18 13.21 0.27 -9.71
CA SER A 18 12.03 -0.36 -9.14
C SER A 18 11.01 -0.76 -10.22
N LEU A 19 10.72 0.13 -11.18
CA LEU A 19 9.82 -0.19 -12.29
C LEU A 19 10.37 -1.29 -13.19
N LEU A 20 11.67 -1.24 -13.50
CA LEU A 20 12.33 -2.26 -14.31
C LEU A 20 12.30 -3.62 -13.62
N PHE A 21 12.67 -3.70 -12.34
CA PHE A 21 12.65 -4.97 -11.61
C PHE A 21 11.24 -5.51 -11.40
N CYS A 22 10.25 -4.64 -11.12
CA CYS A 22 8.85 -5.05 -11.10
C CYS A 22 8.39 -5.61 -12.45
N PHE A 23 8.75 -4.97 -13.57
CA PHE A 23 8.43 -5.46 -14.90
C PHE A 23 9.12 -6.80 -15.19
N LEU A 24 10.39 -6.97 -14.79
CA LEU A 24 11.10 -8.23 -14.94
C LEU A 24 10.45 -9.37 -14.15
N CYS A 25 9.74 -9.10 -13.04
CA CYS A 25 8.94 -10.14 -12.38
C CYS A 25 7.87 -10.77 -13.30
N CYS A 26 7.36 -10.05 -14.30
CA CYS A 26 6.43 -10.61 -15.30
C CYS A 26 7.11 -11.53 -16.32
N VAL A 27 8.33 -11.18 -16.70
CA VAL A 27 9.02 -11.75 -17.86
C VAL A 27 9.68 -13.09 -17.52
N VAL A 28 9.86 -13.34 -16.23
CA VAL A 28 10.69 -14.44 -15.75
C VAL A 28 9.85 -15.67 -15.49
N ASP A 29 10.16 -16.75 -16.20
CA ASP A 29 9.43 -18.02 -16.11
C ASP A 29 9.78 -18.84 -14.85
N ASN A 30 10.90 -18.54 -14.20
CA ASN A 30 11.39 -19.30 -13.04
C ASN A 30 11.01 -18.63 -11.71
N LEU A 31 10.44 -19.41 -10.78
CA LEU A 31 10.09 -18.96 -9.41
C LEU A 31 11.28 -18.34 -8.66
N PHE A 32 12.48 -18.91 -8.83
CA PHE A 32 13.70 -18.37 -8.24
C PHE A 32 14.05 -16.99 -8.81
N GLY A 33 13.89 -16.81 -10.13
CA GLY A 33 14.16 -15.52 -10.77
C GLY A 33 13.12 -14.48 -10.35
N PHE A 34 11.84 -14.84 -10.25
CA PHE A 34 10.81 -13.99 -9.66
C PHE A 34 11.20 -13.51 -8.26
N TRP A 35 11.67 -14.42 -7.40
CA TRP A 35 12.15 -14.07 -6.06
C TRP A 35 13.33 -13.08 -6.09
N VAL A 36 14.33 -13.32 -6.96
CA VAL A 36 15.50 -12.44 -7.10
C VAL A 36 15.08 -11.03 -7.50
N PHE A 37 14.20 -10.87 -8.50
CA PHE A 37 13.74 -9.54 -8.92
C PHE A 37 12.89 -8.85 -7.86
N LEU A 38 12.13 -9.60 -7.08
CA LEU A 38 11.40 -9.05 -5.93
C LEU A 38 12.37 -8.46 -4.89
N GLU A 39 13.49 -9.12 -4.60
CA GLU A 39 14.51 -8.59 -3.67
C GLU A 39 15.31 -7.43 -4.27
N LEU A 40 15.64 -7.48 -5.55
CA LEU A 40 16.30 -6.35 -6.20
C LEU A 40 15.40 -5.11 -6.20
N CYS A 41 14.09 -5.30 -6.36
CA CYS A 41 13.12 -4.22 -6.24
C CYS A 41 13.05 -3.66 -4.81
N SER A 42 13.02 -4.51 -3.77
CA SER A 42 13.00 -4.04 -2.38
C SER A 42 14.27 -3.23 -2.03
N LEU A 43 15.43 -3.67 -2.49
CA LEU A 43 16.70 -2.97 -2.30
C LEU A 43 16.78 -1.65 -3.09
N ALA A 44 16.26 -1.62 -4.32
CA ALA A 44 16.26 -0.43 -5.18
C ALA A 44 15.45 0.74 -4.61
N ILE A 45 14.51 0.46 -3.72
CA ILE A 45 13.65 1.48 -3.10
C ILE A 45 14.36 2.17 -1.92
N ILE A 46 15.29 1.51 -1.24
CA ILE A 46 15.97 2.04 -0.03
C ILE A 46 16.54 3.45 -0.23
N PRO A 47 17.23 3.78 -1.35
CA PRO A 47 17.78 5.12 -1.56
C PRO A 47 16.74 6.24 -1.51
N SER A 48 15.48 5.97 -1.86
CA SER A 48 14.40 6.97 -1.85
C SER A 48 14.00 7.43 -0.43
N PHE A 49 14.36 6.69 0.62
CA PHE A 49 14.17 7.15 2.01
C PHE A 49 14.95 8.44 2.31
N PHE A 50 16.12 8.62 1.70
CA PHE A 50 17.02 9.73 2.02
C PHE A 50 16.62 11.07 1.36
N VAL A 51 15.55 11.06 0.57
CA VAL A 51 15.08 12.24 -0.18
C VAL A 51 14.32 13.24 0.70
N GLY A 52 13.88 12.83 1.90
CA GLY A 52 13.15 13.69 2.84
C GLY A 52 14.05 14.74 3.50
N PHE A 53 13.58 15.99 3.53
CA PHE A 53 14.22 17.08 4.29
C PHE A 53 13.83 17.02 5.77
N GLY A 54 14.77 17.26 6.68
CA GLY A 54 14.48 17.44 8.11
C GLY A 54 14.39 16.17 8.96
N LEU A 55 15.01 15.07 8.54
CA LEU A 55 14.87 13.79 9.22
C LEU A 55 15.75 13.70 10.48
N ASN A 56 15.14 13.37 11.61
CA ASN A 56 15.85 12.86 12.78
C ASN A 56 16.56 11.56 12.39
N PHE A 57 17.89 11.61 12.24
CA PHE A 57 18.70 10.48 11.79
C PHE A 57 18.39 9.18 12.54
N TYR A 58 18.16 9.25 13.85
CA TYR A 58 17.79 8.08 14.66
C TYR A 58 16.50 7.41 14.17
N ASN A 59 15.43 8.18 13.96
CA ASN A 59 14.14 7.65 13.50
C ASN A 59 14.27 7.06 12.09
N LEU A 60 15.00 7.75 11.20
CA LEU A 60 15.28 7.32 9.84
C LEU A 60 15.98 5.96 9.83
N TYR A 61 17.12 5.82 10.49
CA TYR A 61 17.84 4.54 10.54
C TYR A 61 17.01 3.43 11.18
N SER A 62 16.23 3.77 12.21
CA SER A 62 15.34 2.79 12.84
C SER A 62 14.23 2.29 11.91
N SER A 63 13.71 3.16 11.03
CA SER A 63 12.69 2.82 10.04
C SER A 63 13.28 1.99 8.89
N ILE A 64 14.47 2.37 8.38
CA ILE A 64 15.19 1.57 7.36
C ILE A 64 15.53 0.19 7.91
N LEU A 65 16.02 0.11 9.16
CA LEU A 65 16.32 -1.18 9.78
C LEU A 65 15.05 -2.04 9.86
N SER A 66 13.92 -1.47 10.26
CA SER A 66 12.65 -2.22 10.29
C SER A 66 12.21 -2.68 8.89
N TYR A 67 12.39 -1.86 7.86
CA TYR A 67 12.12 -2.24 6.47
C TYR A 67 13.01 -3.40 6.02
N VAL A 68 14.33 -3.29 6.21
CA VAL A 68 15.31 -4.30 5.77
C VAL A 68 15.14 -5.62 6.52
N VAL A 69 14.87 -5.58 7.82
CA VAL A 69 14.65 -6.80 8.61
C VAL A 69 13.37 -7.50 8.15
N MET A 70 12.27 -6.76 7.96
CA MET A 70 11.00 -7.37 7.54
C MET A 70 11.06 -7.86 6.08
N SER A 71 11.70 -7.11 5.18
CA SER A 71 11.93 -7.57 3.81
C SER A 71 12.83 -8.81 3.77
N GLY A 72 13.88 -8.86 4.58
CA GLY A 72 14.74 -10.03 4.73
C GLY A 72 14.01 -11.26 5.31
N LEU A 73 13.16 -11.06 6.32
CA LEU A 73 12.34 -12.15 6.87
C LEU A 73 11.37 -12.70 5.80
N SER A 74 10.74 -11.82 5.03
CA SER A 74 9.86 -12.24 3.94
C SER A 74 10.60 -13.05 2.87
N SER A 75 11.85 -12.68 2.57
CA SER A 75 12.65 -13.34 1.54
C SER A 75 13.05 -14.75 1.94
N VAL A 76 13.45 -14.95 3.20
CA VAL A 76 13.80 -16.27 3.75
C VAL A 76 12.57 -17.18 3.78
N LEU A 77 11.40 -16.66 4.15
CA LEU A 77 10.14 -17.42 4.11
C LEU A 77 9.77 -17.83 2.68
N LEU A 78 9.90 -16.92 1.71
CA LEU A 78 9.65 -17.24 0.30
C LEU A 78 10.59 -18.33 -0.21
N ILE A 79 11.90 -18.22 0.00
CA ILE A 79 12.87 -19.24 -0.47
C ILE A 79 12.63 -20.59 0.18
N SER A 80 12.41 -20.60 1.51
CA SER A 80 12.18 -21.86 2.23
C SER A 80 10.91 -22.57 1.77
N GLY A 81 9.84 -21.81 1.48
CA GLY A 81 8.62 -22.36 0.89
C GLY A 81 8.79 -22.84 -0.56
N LEU A 82 9.67 -22.22 -1.34
CA LEU A 82 9.98 -22.64 -2.71
C LEU A 82 10.86 -23.90 -2.77
N LEU A 83 11.81 -24.06 -1.85
CA LEU A 83 12.76 -25.19 -1.85
C LEU A 83 12.19 -26.46 -1.19
N ILE A 84 11.32 -26.31 -0.19
CA ILE A 84 10.79 -27.43 0.61
C ILE A 84 9.29 -27.54 0.39
N SER A 85 8.87 -28.60 -0.32
CA SER A 85 7.46 -28.81 -0.72
C SER A 85 6.49 -28.89 0.47
N SER A 86 6.91 -29.38 1.63
CA SER A 86 6.08 -29.44 2.83
C SER A 86 5.83 -28.08 3.50
N LEU A 87 6.60 -27.04 3.13
CA LEU A 87 6.54 -25.69 3.69
C LEU A 87 5.88 -24.70 2.74
N TYR A 88 5.05 -25.15 1.80
CA TYR A 88 4.44 -24.28 0.79
C TYR A 88 3.62 -23.11 1.37
N TYR A 89 3.04 -23.27 2.57
CA TYR A 89 2.39 -22.19 3.31
C TYR A 89 3.32 -21.00 3.64
N PHE A 90 4.64 -21.20 3.69
CA PHE A 90 5.59 -20.12 3.89
C PHE A 90 5.66 -19.15 2.70
N ILE A 91 5.22 -19.56 1.51
CA ILE A 91 5.08 -18.64 0.38
C ILE A 91 4.04 -17.58 0.72
N PHE A 92 2.86 -18.00 1.22
CA PHE A 92 1.82 -17.09 1.68
C PHE A 92 2.33 -16.18 2.81
N PHE A 93 2.92 -16.73 3.87
CA PHE A 93 3.45 -15.92 4.97
C PHE A 93 4.55 -14.95 4.52
N GLY A 94 5.39 -15.34 3.56
CA GLY A 94 6.37 -14.47 2.93
C GLY A 94 5.70 -13.23 2.32
N PHE A 95 4.63 -13.42 1.54
CA PHE A 95 3.87 -12.31 0.96
C PHE A 95 3.11 -11.48 2.01
N VAL A 96 2.51 -12.11 3.02
CA VAL A 96 1.84 -11.42 4.14
C VAL A 96 2.83 -10.47 4.84
N VAL A 97 4.04 -10.95 5.15
CA VAL A 97 5.10 -10.13 5.75
C VAL A 97 5.51 -9.01 4.78
N LYS A 98 5.70 -9.32 3.50
CA LYS A 98 6.23 -8.38 2.50
C LYS A 98 5.28 -7.23 2.17
N PHE A 99 3.97 -7.49 2.14
CA PHE A 99 2.94 -6.46 1.93
C PHE A 99 2.41 -5.87 3.25
N GLY A 100 2.85 -6.38 4.39
CA GLY A 100 2.41 -5.92 5.71
C GLY A 100 0.95 -6.19 5.99
N LEU A 101 0.44 -7.35 5.55
CA LEU A 101 -0.86 -7.85 5.96
C LEU A 101 -0.81 -8.31 7.42
N PHE A 102 -1.97 -8.57 8.03
CA PHE A 102 -2.07 -8.95 9.43
C PHE A 102 -1.37 -10.29 9.67
N PRO A 103 -0.65 -10.48 10.79
CA PRO A 103 -0.42 -9.58 11.92
C PRO A 103 0.73 -8.57 11.72
N PHE A 104 1.39 -8.56 10.57
CA PHE A 104 2.60 -7.77 10.30
C PHE A 104 2.31 -6.35 9.78
N VAL A 105 1.22 -5.72 10.20
CA VAL A 105 0.85 -4.37 9.70
C VAL A 105 1.72 -3.27 10.30
N PHE A 106 2.19 -3.43 11.54
CA PHE A 106 2.84 -2.37 12.31
C PHE A 106 4.18 -1.88 11.75
N TRP A 107 4.93 -2.72 11.03
CA TRP A 107 6.18 -2.27 10.42
C TRP A 107 5.92 -1.28 9.28
N VAL A 108 4.82 -1.45 8.53
CA VAL A 108 4.42 -0.53 7.46
C VAL A 108 4.13 0.84 8.04
N TYR A 109 3.38 0.91 9.16
CA TYR A 109 3.10 2.18 9.83
C TYR A 109 4.38 2.91 10.28
N ARG A 110 5.35 2.18 10.86
CA ARG A 110 6.64 2.78 11.28
C ARG A 110 7.44 3.32 10.09
N VAL A 111 7.40 2.61 8.99
CA VAL A 111 8.11 2.97 7.76
C VAL A 111 7.43 4.15 7.06
N PHE A 112 6.10 4.22 7.07
CA PHE A 112 5.35 5.32 6.46
C PHE A 112 5.49 6.62 7.24
N SER A 113 5.54 6.57 8.58
CA SER A 113 5.61 7.79 9.40
C SER A 113 6.92 8.57 9.27
N VAL A 114 7.99 7.95 8.78
CA VAL A 114 9.31 8.57 8.60
C VAL A 114 9.70 8.66 7.11
N GLY A 115 9.06 7.87 6.26
CA GLY A 115 9.38 7.76 4.84
C GLY A 115 9.06 9.03 4.07
N SER A 116 9.87 9.32 3.04
CA SER A 116 9.53 10.35 2.07
C SER A 116 8.30 9.94 1.26
N TRP A 117 7.52 10.90 0.75
CA TRP A 117 6.38 10.60 -0.13
C TRP A 117 6.76 9.76 -1.37
N VAL A 118 7.97 9.95 -1.90
CA VAL A 118 8.53 9.15 -3.00
C VAL A 118 8.73 7.70 -2.56
N PHE A 119 9.31 7.48 -1.39
CA PHE A 119 9.44 6.15 -0.82
C PHE A 119 8.07 5.50 -0.57
N ILE A 120 7.14 6.26 0.01
CA ILE A 120 5.76 5.82 0.25
C ILE A 120 5.11 5.40 -1.08
N PHE A 121 5.30 6.14 -2.16
CA PHE A 121 4.81 5.75 -3.50
C PHE A 121 5.37 4.40 -3.94
N PHE A 122 6.69 4.19 -3.85
CA PHE A 122 7.28 2.93 -4.28
C PHE A 122 6.78 1.74 -3.47
N LEU A 123 6.67 1.87 -2.14
CA LEU A 123 6.17 0.79 -1.30
C LEU A 123 4.66 0.57 -1.48
N SER A 124 3.88 1.65 -1.50
CA SER A 124 2.41 1.56 -1.54
C SER A 124 1.83 1.33 -2.94
N VAL A 125 2.57 1.55 -4.03
CA VAL A 125 2.03 1.42 -5.40
C VAL A 125 2.86 0.46 -6.24
N VAL A 126 4.17 0.72 -6.37
CA VAL A 126 5.04 -0.06 -7.26
C VAL A 126 5.24 -1.49 -6.74
N MET A 127 5.56 -1.63 -5.46
CA MET A 127 5.76 -2.94 -4.82
C MET A 127 4.51 -3.80 -4.76
N LYS A 128 3.31 -3.27 -5.05
CA LYS A 128 2.08 -4.08 -5.12
C LYS A 128 1.92 -4.82 -6.43
N PHE A 129 2.70 -4.47 -7.46
CA PHE A 129 2.61 -5.13 -8.76
C PHE A 129 2.81 -6.66 -8.69
N PRO A 130 3.79 -7.20 -7.93
CA PRO A 130 3.98 -8.64 -7.79
C PRO A 130 2.80 -9.39 -7.16
N VAL A 131 1.85 -8.70 -6.50
CA VAL A 131 0.60 -9.30 -5.98
C VAL A 131 -0.21 -9.96 -7.10
N LEU A 132 -0.16 -9.43 -8.32
CA LEU A 132 -0.88 -9.98 -9.47
C LEU A 132 -0.45 -11.42 -9.80
N PHE A 133 0.81 -11.75 -9.49
CA PHE A 133 1.35 -13.10 -9.70
C PHE A 133 1.06 -14.05 -8.54
N PHE A 134 0.55 -13.54 -7.42
CA PHE A 134 0.38 -14.33 -6.20
C PHE A 134 -0.56 -15.53 -6.41
N CYS A 135 -1.64 -15.35 -7.17
CA CYS A 135 -2.55 -16.45 -7.51
C CYS A 135 -1.85 -17.58 -8.29
N PHE A 136 -0.88 -17.25 -9.15
CA PHE A 136 -0.12 -18.26 -9.88
C PHE A 136 0.91 -18.97 -8.99
N LEU A 137 1.46 -18.25 -8.00
CA LEU A 137 2.49 -18.75 -7.10
C LEU A 137 1.97 -19.61 -5.96
N TYR A 138 0.72 -19.40 -5.55
CA TYR A 138 0.09 -20.06 -4.41
C TYR A 138 -1.12 -20.88 -4.85
N GLN A 139 -0.86 -22.07 -5.39
CA GLN A 139 -1.85 -23.00 -5.94
C GLN A 139 -2.27 -24.07 -4.92
N THR A 140 -2.57 -23.68 -3.68
CA THR A 140 -3.15 -24.61 -2.69
C THR A 140 -4.66 -24.70 -2.83
N SER A 141 -5.22 -25.85 -2.43
CA SER A 141 -6.66 -26.07 -2.37
C SER A 141 -7.36 -25.17 -1.33
N ASP A 142 -6.65 -24.79 -0.28
CA ASP A 142 -7.22 -24.17 0.91
C ASP A 142 -7.04 -22.65 0.89
N LEU A 143 -7.92 -21.97 0.16
CA LEU A 143 -7.94 -20.51 0.06
C LEU A 143 -8.50 -19.82 1.32
N SER A 144 -9.09 -20.57 2.25
CA SER A 144 -9.71 -20.05 3.47
C SER A 144 -8.75 -19.19 4.31
N PHE A 145 -7.47 -19.58 4.40
CA PHE A 145 -6.44 -18.81 5.09
C PHE A 145 -6.25 -17.41 4.49
N VAL A 146 -6.24 -17.29 3.16
CA VAL A 146 -6.09 -16.01 2.46
C VAL A 146 -7.28 -15.10 2.75
N PHE A 147 -8.50 -15.65 2.67
CA PHE A 147 -9.72 -14.89 2.93
C PHE A 147 -9.80 -14.42 4.39
N VAL A 148 -9.42 -15.26 5.36
CA VAL A 148 -9.41 -14.89 6.79
C VAL A 148 -8.39 -13.80 7.07
N ASP A 149 -7.19 -13.89 6.51
CA ASP A 149 -6.17 -12.85 6.67
C ASP A 149 -6.62 -11.52 6.07
N CYS A 150 -7.11 -11.54 4.82
CA CYS A 150 -7.63 -10.35 4.17
C CYS A 150 -8.81 -9.74 4.95
N TRP A 151 -9.71 -10.56 5.49
CA TRP A 151 -10.80 -10.10 6.35
C TRP A 151 -10.27 -9.41 7.62
N LEU A 152 -9.31 -10.02 8.31
CA LEU A 152 -8.68 -9.45 9.51
C LEU A 152 -7.96 -8.14 9.21
N THR A 153 -7.23 -8.06 8.10
CA THR A 153 -6.51 -6.84 7.71
C THR A 153 -7.47 -5.65 7.53
N ILE A 154 -8.59 -5.86 6.83
CA ILE A 154 -9.58 -4.80 6.56
C ILE A 154 -10.28 -4.42 7.85
N PHE A 155 -10.63 -5.41 8.68
CA PHE A 155 -11.25 -5.17 9.98
C PHE A 155 -10.33 -4.34 10.89
N VAL A 156 -9.06 -4.73 11.01
CA VAL A 156 -8.07 -3.97 11.79
C VAL A 156 -7.90 -2.56 11.23
N CYS A 157 -7.80 -2.39 9.91
CA CYS A 157 -7.75 -1.06 9.29
C CYS A 157 -8.98 -0.21 9.64
N SER A 158 -10.18 -0.80 9.69
CA SER A 158 -11.40 -0.07 10.07
C SER A 158 -11.35 0.48 11.50
N CYS A 159 -10.72 -0.24 12.42
CA CYS A 159 -10.48 0.26 13.78
C CYS A 159 -9.37 1.31 13.79
N LEU A 160 -8.24 1.04 13.11
CA LEU A 160 -7.06 1.91 13.15
C LEU A 160 -7.29 3.27 12.49
N VAL A 161 -8.19 3.40 11.52
CA VAL A 161 -8.57 4.69 10.93
C VAL A 161 -9.05 5.69 11.99
N TRP A 162 -9.70 5.24 13.06
CA TRP A 162 -10.21 6.14 14.10
C TRP A 162 -9.18 6.53 15.15
N PHE A 163 -8.23 5.65 15.45
CA PHE A 163 -7.28 5.84 16.56
C PHE A 163 -5.88 6.27 16.10
N PHE A 164 -5.48 5.92 14.87
CA PHE A 164 -4.12 6.06 14.35
C PHE A 164 -4.11 6.77 12.99
N SER A 165 -4.79 7.90 12.90
CA SER A 165 -4.83 8.75 11.70
C SER A 165 -4.36 10.16 12.03
N LEU A 166 -3.17 10.30 12.61
CA LEU A 166 -2.63 11.59 13.06
C LEU A 166 -2.02 12.44 11.92
N SER A 167 -1.68 11.81 10.79
CA SER A 167 -1.01 12.46 9.65
C SER A 167 -1.44 11.82 8.33
N TRP A 168 -1.17 12.50 7.21
CA TRP A 168 -1.54 12.03 5.87
C TRP A 168 -0.87 10.70 5.51
N GLU A 169 0.35 10.45 5.98
CA GLU A 169 1.09 9.20 5.78
C GLU A 169 0.31 8.02 6.38
N TYR A 170 -0.26 8.20 7.57
CA TYR A 170 -1.08 7.18 8.22
C TYR A 170 -2.40 6.95 7.48
N VAL A 171 -3.07 8.01 7.04
CA VAL A 171 -4.30 7.90 6.24
C VAL A 171 -4.05 7.12 4.96
N TRP A 172 -2.97 7.46 4.23
CA TRP A 172 -2.58 6.73 3.03
C TRP A 172 -2.17 5.28 3.34
N CYS A 173 -1.53 5.02 4.48
CA CYS A 173 -1.21 3.66 4.92
C CYS A 173 -2.48 2.80 5.03
N HIS A 174 -3.53 3.27 5.71
CA HIS A 174 -4.80 2.55 5.84
C HIS A 174 -5.44 2.24 4.48
N ILE A 175 -5.48 3.24 3.58
CA ILE A 175 -6.00 3.09 2.22
C ILE A 175 -5.15 2.09 1.42
N SER A 176 -3.83 2.14 1.60
CA SER A 176 -2.91 1.24 0.92
C SER A 176 -3.05 -0.21 1.42
N LEU A 177 -3.26 -0.46 2.71
CA LEU A 177 -3.37 -1.81 3.25
C LEU A 177 -4.70 -2.47 2.86
N SER A 178 -5.81 -1.72 2.95
CA SER A 178 -7.12 -2.19 2.51
C SER A 178 -7.19 -2.46 1.01
N SER A 179 -6.46 -1.69 0.20
CA SER A 179 -6.36 -1.93 -1.25
C SER A 179 -5.52 -3.17 -1.58
N VAL A 180 -4.47 -3.51 -0.82
CA VAL A 180 -3.75 -4.78 -1.04
C VAL A 180 -4.64 -5.97 -0.73
N SER A 181 -5.29 -5.96 0.43
CA SER A 181 -6.10 -7.12 0.85
C SER A 181 -7.26 -7.37 -0.11
N THR A 182 -7.91 -6.32 -0.59
CA THR A 182 -8.93 -6.45 -1.65
C THR A 182 -8.36 -6.88 -3.00
N LEU A 183 -7.18 -6.40 -3.39
CA LEU A 183 -6.50 -6.87 -4.61
C LEU A 183 -6.10 -8.35 -4.52
N VAL A 184 -5.55 -8.80 -3.40
CA VAL A 184 -5.19 -10.20 -3.15
C VAL A 184 -6.42 -11.08 -3.33
N VAL A 185 -7.54 -10.71 -2.71
CA VAL A 185 -8.81 -11.43 -2.86
C VAL A 185 -9.27 -11.44 -4.32
N ALA A 186 -9.24 -10.29 -5.00
CA ALA A 186 -9.62 -10.21 -6.41
C ALA A 186 -8.76 -11.11 -7.31
N CYS A 187 -7.45 -11.23 -7.05
CA CYS A 187 -6.54 -12.10 -7.80
C CYS A 187 -6.92 -13.59 -7.72
N PHE A 188 -7.41 -14.08 -6.58
CA PHE A 188 -7.87 -15.48 -6.47
C PHE A 188 -9.27 -15.73 -7.01
N CYS A 189 -10.06 -14.67 -7.19
CA CYS A 189 -11.50 -14.78 -7.44
C CYS A 189 -11.92 -14.39 -8.86
N SER A 190 -11.11 -13.58 -9.55
CA SER A 190 -11.48 -12.96 -10.82
C SER A 190 -10.45 -13.24 -11.90
N VAL A 191 -10.81 -12.92 -13.15
CA VAL A 191 -9.93 -13.08 -14.30
C VAL A 191 -8.80 -12.06 -14.23
N ALA A 192 -7.62 -12.44 -14.74
CA ALA A 192 -6.42 -11.61 -14.74
C ALA A 192 -6.66 -10.21 -15.35
N GLU A 193 -7.48 -10.09 -16.39
CA GLU A 193 -7.83 -8.80 -17.03
C GLU A 193 -8.43 -7.79 -16.04
N ILE A 194 -9.34 -8.25 -15.18
CA ILE A 194 -9.97 -7.42 -14.15
C ILE A 194 -8.93 -7.01 -13.10
N CYS A 195 -8.06 -7.93 -12.70
CA CYS A 195 -7.00 -7.67 -11.72
C CYS A 195 -6.00 -6.63 -12.25
N PHE A 196 -5.58 -6.75 -13.51
CA PHE A 196 -4.72 -5.77 -14.17
C PHE A 196 -5.41 -4.40 -14.26
N PHE A 197 -6.70 -4.36 -14.59
CA PHE A 197 -7.46 -3.10 -14.61
C PHE A 197 -7.48 -2.43 -13.23
N ILE A 198 -7.80 -3.18 -12.16
CA ILE A 198 -7.80 -2.67 -10.78
C ILE A 198 -6.43 -2.12 -10.41
N TYR A 199 -5.35 -2.86 -10.70
CA TYR A 199 -3.98 -2.43 -10.39
C TYR A 199 -3.57 -1.17 -11.15
N TRP A 200 -3.75 -1.12 -12.47
CA TRP A 200 -3.34 0.04 -13.27
C TRP A 200 -4.13 1.30 -12.90
N TYR A 201 -5.42 1.13 -12.58
CA TYR A 201 -6.22 2.23 -12.06
C TYR A 201 -5.70 2.71 -10.71
N TYR A 202 -5.39 1.79 -9.79
CA TYR A 202 -4.77 2.12 -8.50
C TYR A 202 -3.39 2.78 -8.67
N PHE A 203 -2.60 2.37 -9.66
CA PHE A 203 -1.30 2.97 -9.97
C PHE A 203 -1.45 4.44 -10.35
N PHE A 204 -2.37 4.74 -11.26
CA PHE A 204 -2.64 6.11 -11.69
C PHE A 204 -3.21 6.97 -10.54
N TRP A 205 -4.20 6.43 -9.83
CA TRP A 205 -4.81 7.10 -8.69
C TRP A 205 -3.80 7.37 -7.56
N GLY A 206 -2.97 6.38 -7.22
CA GLY A 206 -1.91 6.49 -6.23
C GLY A 206 -0.85 7.52 -6.61
N LEU A 207 -0.46 7.58 -7.89
CA LEU A 207 0.45 8.62 -8.38
C LEU A 207 -0.12 10.02 -8.18
N CYS A 208 -1.40 10.24 -8.54
CA CYS A 208 -2.07 11.52 -8.33
C CYS A 208 -2.17 11.88 -6.83
N ASN A 209 -2.50 10.93 -5.97
CA ASN A 209 -2.58 11.15 -4.52
C ASN A 209 -1.24 11.52 -3.91
N VAL A 210 -0.16 10.81 -4.26
CA VAL A 210 1.16 11.13 -3.71
C VAL A 210 1.62 12.50 -4.17
N VAL A 211 1.42 12.86 -5.45
CA VAL A 211 1.72 14.22 -5.93
C VAL A 211 0.92 15.26 -5.15
N TYR A 212 -0.35 14.99 -4.88
CA TYR A 212 -1.18 15.86 -4.05
C TYR A 212 -0.65 15.98 -2.62
N PHE A 213 -0.30 14.87 -1.97
CA PHE A 213 0.21 14.88 -0.59
C PHE A 213 1.57 15.56 -0.46
N VAL A 214 2.46 15.45 -1.46
CA VAL A 214 3.72 16.21 -1.50
C VAL A 214 3.47 17.72 -1.44
N VAL A 215 2.39 18.19 -2.06
CA VAL A 215 2.04 19.62 -2.02
C VAL A 215 1.35 19.97 -0.70
N VAL A 216 0.47 19.11 -0.20
CA VAL A 216 -0.41 19.41 0.93
C VAL A 216 0.23 19.15 2.30
N SER A 217 1.22 18.26 2.41
CA SER A 217 1.88 17.98 3.70
C SER A 217 2.46 19.23 4.36
N ASP A 218 2.81 20.24 3.57
CA ASP A 218 3.45 21.46 4.05
C ASP A 218 2.42 22.57 4.37
N PHE A 219 1.14 22.39 4.03
CA PHE A 219 0.08 23.37 4.29
C PHE A 219 -0.83 22.91 5.42
N THR A 220 -1.03 23.76 6.42
CA THR A 220 -1.93 23.49 7.55
C THR A 220 -3.41 23.53 7.18
N ASP A 221 -3.76 24.25 6.10
CA ASP A 221 -5.14 24.55 5.74
C ASP A 221 -5.50 24.07 4.32
N LEU A 222 -6.52 23.22 4.21
CA LEU A 222 -7.13 22.81 2.94
C LEU A 222 -8.07 23.90 2.40
N LYS A 223 -7.53 24.98 1.83
CA LYS A 223 -8.35 26.08 1.27
C LYS A 223 -8.27 26.17 -0.26
N GLY A 224 -9.38 26.60 -0.87
CA GLY A 224 -9.45 26.95 -2.29
C GLY A 224 -9.37 25.75 -3.23
N TYR A 225 -8.48 25.81 -4.22
CA TYR A 225 -8.34 24.78 -5.27
C TYR A 225 -7.94 23.41 -4.70
N TYR A 226 -7.13 23.37 -3.64
CA TYR A 226 -6.68 22.14 -3.00
C TYR A 226 -7.86 21.33 -2.41
N PHE A 227 -8.91 22.00 -1.93
CA PHE A 227 -10.11 21.33 -1.44
C PHE A 227 -10.87 20.61 -2.57
N TRP A 228 -10.99 21.22 -3.75
CA TRP A 228 -11.65 20.56 -4.88
C TRP A 228 -10.86 19.33 -5.37
N VAL A 229 -9.52 19.44 -5.37
CA VAL A 229 -8.63 18.30 -5.69
C VAL A 229 -8.77 17.20 -4.63
N PHE A 230 -8.86 17.55 -3.34
CA PHE A 230 -9.17 16.62 -2.25
C PHE A 230 -10.48 15.88 -2.50
N CYS A 231 -11.56 16.60 -2.85
CA CYS A 231 -12.85 16.00 -3.15
C CYS A 231 -12.81 15.06 -4.36
N PHE A 232 -12.01 15.38 -5.37
CA PHE A 232 -11.87 14.55 -6.58
C PHE A 232 -10.98 13.32 -6.36
N LEU A 233 -9.93 13.44 -5.55
CA LEU A 233 -8.94 12.39 -5.36
C LEU A 233 -9.25 11.44 -4.20
N LEU A 234 -9.83 11.90 -3.10
CA LEU A 234 -9.96 11.08 -1.87
C LEU A 234 -11.41 10.79 -1.48
N LEU A 235 -12.33 11.75 -1.69
CA LEU A 235 -13.74 11.53 -1.40
C LEU A 235 -14.45 10.75 -2.51
N VAL A 236 -15.37 9.88 -2.12
CA VAL A 236 -16.27 9.17 -3.04
C VAL A 236 -17.42 10.11 -3.42
N THR A 237 -17.26 10.78 -4.56
CA THR A 237 -18.28 11.60 -5.22
C THR A 237 -18.58 10.96 -6.59
N PRO A 238 -19.71 11.23 -7.25
CA PRO A 238 -20.12 10.51 -8.46
C PRO A 238 -19.09 10.52 -9.61
N VAL A 239 -18.17 11.50 -9.64
CA VAL A 239 -17.15 11.65 -10.69
C VAL A 239 -15.73 11.40 -10.14
N SER A 240 -15.57 11.06 -8.86
CA SER A 240 -14.24 10.95 -8.27
C SER A 240 -13.52 9.66 -8.61
N MET A 241 -12.19 9.73 -8.55
CA MET A 241 -11.34 8.59 -8.85
C MET A 241 -11.53 7.40 -7.90
N PRO A 242 -11.71 7.58 -6.57
CA PRO A 242 -11.97 6.48 -5.64
C PRO A 242 -13.23 5.68 -5.95
N LEU A 243 -14.27 6.32 -6.50
CA LEU A 243 -15.53 5.64 -6.82
C LEU A 243 -15.32 4.58 -7.89
N ILE A 244 -14.64 4.94 -8.99
CA ILE A 244 -14.35 4.00 -10.09
C ILE A 244 -13.47 2.85 -9.58
N TYR A 245 -12.46 3.15 -8.76
CA TYR A 245 -11.65 2.11 -8.11
C TYR A 245 -12.53 1.16 -7.27
N LYS A 246 -13.36 1.68 -6.37
CA LYS A 246 -14.19 0.85 -5.49
C LYS A 246 -15.19 0.01 -6.28
N ILE A 247 -15.80 0.54 -7.33
CA ILE A 247 -16.71 -0.23 -8.20
C ILE A 247 -15.94 -1.35 -8.91
N SER A 248 -14.74 -1.07 -9.43
CA SER A 248 -13.93 -2.10 -10.11
C SER A 248 -13.56 -3.25 -9.15
N VAL A 249 -13.22 -2.94 -7.90
CA VAL A 249 -12.95 -3.92 -6.85
C VAL A 249 -14.20 -4.70 -6.47
N CYS A 250 -15.37 -4.05 -6.36
CA CYS A 250 -16.65 -4.75 -6.16
C CYS A 250 -16.86 -5.80 -7.27
N VAL A 251 -16.70 -5.42 -8.54
CA VAL A 251 -16.85 -6.35 -9.67
C VAL A 251 -15.91 -7.54 -9.56
N GLY A 252 -14.66 -7.33 -9.12
CA GLY A 252 -13.70 -8.41 -8.90
C GLY A 252 -14.03 -9.38 -7.75
N ILE A 253 -14.73 -8.92 -6.70
CA ILE A 253 -14.98 -9.71 -5.47
C ILE A 253 -16.42 -10.25 -5.38
N LEU A 254 -17.38 -9.67 -6.11
CA LEU A 254 -18.82 -9.97 -6.02
C LEU A 254 -19.16 -11.46 -6.06
N TYR A 255 -18.41 -12.24 -6.85
CA TYR A 255 -18.68 -13.67 -7.04
C TYR A 255 -18.02 -14.61 -6.03
N SER A 256 -17.17 -14.11 -5.12
CA SER A 256 -16.41 -14.98 -4.22
C SER A 256 -16.84 -14.95 -2.76
N SER A 257 -16.87 -13.77 -2.14
CA SER A 257 -17.00 -13.68 -0.68
C SER A 257 -17.76 -12.44 -0.23
N ILE A 258 -19.05 -12.64 0.06
CA ILE A 258 -19.94 -11.61 0.63
C ILE A 258 -19.37 -11.09 1.97
N TYR A 259 -18.73 -11.95 2.77
CA TYR A 259 -18.14 -11.58 4.06
C TYR A 259 -17.06 -10.50 3.95
N ILE A 260 -16.21 -10.59 2.91
CA ILE A 260 -15.15 -9.59 2.68
C ILE A 260 -15.75 -8.29 2.18
N LEU A 261 -16.74 -8.36 1.30
CA LEU A 261 -17.46 -7.17 0.84
C LEU A 261 -18.15 -6.44 2.00
N LEU A 262 -18.75 -7.15 2.95
CA LEU A 262 -19.39 -6.53 4.11
C LEU A 262 -18.39 -5.79 5.00
N VAL A 263 -17.27 -6.43 5.35
CA VAL A 263 -16.25 -5.78 6.18
C VAL A 263 -15.55 -4.63 5.43
N TRP A 264 -15.35 -4.79 4.12
CA TRP A 264 -14.82 -3.72 3.30
C TRP A 264 -15.80 -2.56 3.11
N ALA A 265 -17.11 -2.81 3.12
CA ALA A 265 -18.12 -1.75 3.16
C ALA A 265 -18.07 -0.97 4.48
N VAL A 266 -17.92 -1.67 5.62
CA VAL A 266 -17.72 -1.03 6.93
C VAL A 266 -16.46 -0.16 6.93
N TYR A 267 -15.34 -0.71 6.44
CA TYR A 267 -14.10 0.05 6.27
C TYR A 267 -14.30 1.27 5.37
N SER A 268 -14.86 1.09 4.17
CA SER A 268 -15.07 2.16 3.20
C SER A 268 -15.97 3.26 3.74
N PHE A 269 -17.00 2.91 4.53
CA PHE A 269 -17.83 3.90 5.19
C PHE A 269 -17.04 4.67 6.26
N SER A 270 -16.27 3.97 7.09
CA SER A 270 -15.45 4.60 8.14
C SER A 270 -14.39 5.56 7.56
N GLU A 271 -13.71 5.14 6.50
CA GLU A 271 -12.70 5.91 5.78
C GLU A 271 -13.32 7.19 5.19
N GLN A 272 -14.46 7.07 4.51
CA GLN A 272 -15.11 8.20 3.86
C GLN A 272 -15.71 9.16 4.89
N PHE A 273 -16.31 8.65 5.97
CA PHE A 273 -16.77 9.50 7.07
C PHE A 273 -15.62 10.29 7.70
N PHE A 274 -14.46 9.65 7.90
CA PHE A 274 -13.26 10.32 8.40
C PHE A 274 -12.77 11.42 7.45
N LEU A 275 -12.69 11.14 6.14
CA LEU A 275 -12.28 12.13 5.13
C LEU A 275 -13.29 13.28 4.99
N PHE A 276 -14.59 13.01 5.06
CA PHE A 276 -15.61 14.06 5.06
C PHE A 276 -15.49 14.96 6.28
N LYS A 277 -15.21 14.37 7.44
CA LYS A 277 -14.94 15.13 8.66
C LYS A 277 -13.68 16.00 8.51
N LEU A 278 -12.60 15.49 7.90
CA LEU A 278 -11.38 16.29 7.65
C LEU A 278 -11.61 17.44 6.67
N GLY A 279 -12.51 17.25 5.69
CA GLY A 279 -12.86 18.29 4.72
C GLY A 279 -13.83 19.35 5.25
N GLY A 280 -14.61 19.05 6.30
CA GLY A 280 -15.48 20.02 6.96
C GLY A 280 -14.69 20.84 7.98
N ASP A 281 -14.88 22.17 8.00
CA ASP A 281 -14.13 23.09 8.86
C ASP A 281 -13.88 22.56 10.29
N TYR A 282 -12.62 22.69 10.71
CA TYR A 282 -11.96 22.27 11.96
C TYR A 282 -12.69 22.55 13.29
N PHE A 283 -13.82 23.24 13.29
CA PHE A 283 -14.44 23.80 14.50
C PHE A 283 -15.56 22.96 15.13
N TYR A 284 -16.11 21.93 14.47
CA TYR A 284 -17.33 21.27 14.97
C TYR A 284 -17.20 19.80 15.37
N MET A 285 -16.03 19.17 15.26
CA MET A 285 -15.93 17.72 15.44
C MET A 285 -14.88 17.32 16.49
N ASN A 286 -15.29 17.40 17.76
CA ASN A 286 -14.63 16.74 18.89
C ASN A 286 -14.64 15.21 18.71
N VAL A 287 -13.65 14.66 18.01
CA VAL A 287 -13.30 13.23 18.08
C VAL A 287 -11.79 13.16 18.21
N PHE A 288 -11.36 12.14 18.95
CA PHE A 288 -10.03 11.76 19.45
C PHE A 288 -8.86 11.70 18.44
N ASN A 289 -8.75 12.65 17.51
CA ASN A 289 -7.57 12.78 16.66
C ASN A 289 -7.00 14.17 16.87
N CYS A 290 -5.90 14.23 17.62
CA CYS A 290 -5.09 15.42 17.85
C CYS A 290 -4.35 15.83 16.57
N TRP A 291 -5.07 16.15 15.49
CA TRP A 291 -4.49 16.86 14.33
C TRP A 291 -4.05 18.28 14.73
N VAL A 292 -4.53 18.76 15.88
CA VAL A 292 -4.21 20.05 16.46
C VAL A 292 -3.73 19.83 17.90
N GLU A 293 -2.42 19.78 18.08
CA GLU A 293 -1.75 20.44 19.20
C GLU A 293 -1.06 21.71 18.66
#